data_AF-A0AA51UKV0-F1
#
_entry.id   AF-A0AA51UKV0-F1
#
_cell.length_a   1.000
_cell.length_b   1.000
_cell.length_c   1.000
_cell.angle_alpha   90.00
_cell.angle_beta   90.00
_cell.angle_gamma   90.00
#
_symmetry.space_group_name_H-M   'P 1'
#
loop_
_entity.id
_entity.type
_entity.pdbx_description
1 polymer ?
#
loop_
_entity_poly.entity_id
_entity_poly.type
_entity_poly.pdbx_seq_one_letter_code
_entity_poly.pdbx_strand_id
1 'polypeptide(L)'
;MQNLLKNKYIALFVLYFLYFIQFILKQVSLVQHFDYMKHKKEILIALTVLYAGFIFYLSAQANLSVPSSYFKIPIMYELADIAKSLGLNFVIDIAEYAYMHMDKVAHMFLYFGLGVLLHLTFQNSDNVFLRKYAAIIAVVLGVFYGISDEFHQSFVPGRTSSVYDLMADGIGLTIAQIIFVILILINLRRKKKKDGRETYPAEK
;
A
#
# COMPACT_ATOMS: atom_id res chain seq x y z
N MET A 1 -13.01 34.55 -39.27
CA MET A 1 -13.17 33.07 -39.31
C MET A 1 -12.58 32.42 -40.58
N GLN A 2 -12.83 32.94 -41.79
CA GLN A 2 -12.36 32.31 -43.04
C GLN A 2 -10.83 32.24 -43.22
N ASN A 3 -10.05 33.19 -42.67
CA ASN A 3 -8.57 33.15 -42.75
C ASN A 3 -7.92 32.14 -41.79
N LEU A 4 -8.59 31.79 -40.69
CA LEU A 4 -8.10 30.78 -39.73
C LEU A 4 -8.15 29.36 -40.32
N LEU A 5 -9.19 29.07 -41.12
CA LEU A 5 -9.38 27.79 -41.81
C LEU A 5 -8.42 27.58 -42.99
N LYS A 6 -7.91 28.65 -43.60
CA LYS A 6 -6.89 28.57 -44.67
C LYS A 6 -5.48 28.37 -44.14
N ASN A 7 -5.26 28.54 -42.84
CA ASN A 7 -3.95 28.33 -42.23
C ASN A 7 -3.73 26.84 -41.98
N LYS A 8 -2.92 26.21 -42.83
CA LYS A 8 -2.59 24.77 -42.79
C LYS A 8 -2.12 24.30 -41.41
N TYR A 9 -1.42 25.15 -40.66
CA TYR A 9 -0.94 24.81 -39.32
C TYR A 9 -2.09 24.71 -38.30
N ILE A 10 -3.07 25.60 -38.40
CA ILE A 10 -4.24 25.61 -37.52
C ILE A 10 -5.13 24.40 -37.83
N ALA A 11 -5.30 24.06 -39.11
CA ALA A 11 -6.00 22.86 -39.52
C ALA A 11 -5.32 21.56 -39.02
N LEU A 12 -3.99 21.46 -39.12
CA LEU A 12 -3.22 20.33 -38.59
C LEU A 12 -3.35 20.21 -37.07
N PHE A 13 -3.22 21.33 -36.35
CA PHE A 13 -3.38 21.35 -34.90
C PHE A 13 -4.77 20.87 -34.48
N VAL A 14 -5.84 21.39 -35.10
CA VAL A 14 -7.21 20.96 -34.83
C VAL A 14 -7.39 19.47 -35.13
N LEU A 15 -6.81 18.97 -36.22
CA LEU A 15 -6.88 17.55 -36.57
C LEU A 15 -6.21 16.65 -35.51
N TYR A 16 -4.97 16.97 -35.10
CA TYR A 16 -4.27 16.23 -34.04
C TYR A 16 -5.01 16.30 -32.71
N PHE A 17 -5.58 17.46 -32.38
CA PHE A 17 -6.39 17.63 -31.19
C PHE A 17 -7.64 16.74 -31.23
N LEU A 18 -8.33 16.68 -32.37
CA LEU A 18 -9.49 15.77 -32.54
C LEU A 18 -9.09 14.30 -32.44
N TYR A 19 -7.96 13.88 -33.02
CA TYR A 19 -7.43 12.52 -32.86
C TYR A 19 -7.11 12.21 -31.40
N PHE A 20 -6.53 13.16 -30.67
CA PHE A 20 -6.24 13.02 -29.24
C PHE A 20 -7.55 12.86 -28.44
N ILE A 21 -8.55 13.69 -28.69
CA ILE A 21 -9.87 13.57 -28.05
C ILE A 21 -10.52 12.22 -28.37
N GLN A 22 -10.50 11.76 -29.62
CA GLN A 22 -11.01 10.44 -29.98
C GLN A 22 -10.26 9.31 -29.27
N PHE A 23 -8.94 9.42 -29.16
CA PHE A 23 -8.13 8.47 -28.40
C PHE A 23 -8.55 8.43 -26.93
N ILE A 24 -8.68 9.58 -26.26
CA ILE A 24 -9.14 9.66 -24.87
C ILE A 24 -10.53 9.05 -24.71
N LEU A 25 -11.49 9.41 -25.57
CA LEU A 25 -12.85 8.87 -25.53
C LEU A 25 -12.87 7.34 -25.72
N LYS A 26 -12.00 6.80 -26.60
CA LYS A 26 -11.83 5.36 -26.76
C LYS A 26 -11.30 4.70 -25.50
N GLN A 27 -10.32 5.30 -24.82
CA GLN A 27 -9.82 4.77 -23.54
C GLN A 27 -10.89 4.82 -22.45
N VAL A 28 -11.64 5.92 -22.34
CA VAL A 28 -12.76 6.04 -21.39
C VAL A 28 -13.81 4.97 -21.64
N SER A 29 -14.20 4.75 -22.90
CA SER A 29 -15.15 3.70 -23.28
C SER A 29 -14.65 2.30 -22.91
N LEU A 30 -13.37 2.00 -23.16
CA LEU A 30 -12.75 0.73 -22.75
C LEU A 30 -12.78 0.53 -21.23
N VAL A 31 -12.44 1.56 -20.46
CA VAL A 31 -12.43 1.52 -18.98
C VAL A 31 -13.84 1.33 -18.41
N GLN A 32 -14.87 1.90 -19.06
CA GLN A 32 -16.26 1.75 -18.64
C GLN A 32 -16.82 0.35 -18.88
N HIS A 33 -16.39 -0.33 -19.95
CA HIS A 33 -16.83 -1.69 -20.28
C HIS A 33 -15.90 -2.76 -19.71
N PHE A 34 -14.86 -2.37 -18.98
CA PHE A 34 -13.93 -3.30 -18.37
C PHE A 34 -14.59 -3.99 -17.16
N ASP A 35 -14.68 -5.31 -17.22
CA ASP A 35 -15.21 -6.10 -16.11
C ASP A 35 -14.12 -6.32 -15.05
N TYR A 36 -14.07 -5.40 -14.09
CA TYR A 36 -13.14 -5.45 -12.96
C TYR A 36 -13.29 -6.72 -12.12
N MET A 37 -14.50 -7.29 -12.03
CA MET A 37 -14.75 -8.47 -11.21
C MET A 37 -14.17 -9.71 -11.86
N LYS A 38 -14.28 -9.82 -13.19
CA LYS A 38 -13.68 -10.91 -13.97
C LYS A 38 -12.15 -10.86 -13.96
N HIS A 39 -11.56 -9.67 -13.98
CA HIS A 39 -10.11 -9.47 -14.05
C HIS A 39 -9.45 -9.11 -12.70
N LYS A 40 -10.15 -9.38 -11.60
CA LYS A 40 -9.72 -8.96 -10.26
C LYS A 40 -8.33 -9.49 -9.89
N LYS A 41 -8.02 -10.74 -10.22
CA LYS A 41 -6.71 -11.34 -9.91
C LYS A 41 -5.59 -10.66 -10.70
N GLU A 42 -5.81 -10.39 -11.99
CA GLU A 42 -4.81 -9.75 -12.85
C GLU A 42 -4.54 -8.32 -12.41
N ILE A 43 -5.59 -7.58 -12.01
CA ILE A 43 -5.46 -6.23 -11.44
C ILE A 43 -4.65 -6.28 -10.15
N LEU A 44 -4.93 -7.21 -9.23
CA LEU A 44 -4.20 -7.32 -7.97
C LEU A 44 -2.73 -7.69 -8.18
N ILE A 45 -2.44 -8.60 -9.10
CA ILE A 45 -1.06 -8.93 -9.50
C ILE A 45 -0.36 -7.68 -10.05
N ALA A 46 -1.00 -6.97 -10.99
CA ALA A 46 -0.42 -5.76 -11.58
C ALA A 46 -0.16 -4.69 -10.51
N LEU A 47 -1.11 -4.44 -9.61
CA LEU A 47 -0.93 -3.50 -8.49
C LEU A 47 0.22 -3.93 -7.57
N THR A 48 0.33 -5.22 -7.25
CA THR A 48 1.40 -5.74 -6.41
C THR A 48 2.77 -5.54 -7.07
N VAL A 49 2.89 -5.85 -8.37
CA VAL A 49 4.13 -5.67 -9.13
C VAL A 49 4.50 -4.19 -9.25
N LEU A 50 3.54 -3.33 -9.55
CA LEU A 50 3.75 -1.88 -9.62
C LEU A 50 4.17 -1.32 -8.26
N TYR A 51 3.57 -1.79 -7.16
CA TYR A 51 3.91 -1.36 -5.82
C TYR A 51 5.30 -1.84 -5.38
N ALA A 52 5.67 -3.09 -5.72
CA ALA A 52 7.04 -3.57 -5.54
C ALA A 52 8.02 -2.70 -6.34
N GLY A 53 7.75 -2.45 -7.63
CA GLY A 53 8.57 -1.54 -8.44
C GLY A 53 8.68 -0.13 -7.85
N PHE A 54 7.61 0.39 -7.24
CA PHE A 54 7.64 1.66 -6.51
C PHE A 54 8.57 1.60 -5.29
N ILE A 55 8.50 0.56 -4.45
CA ILE A 55 9.43 0.37 -3.32
C ILE A 55 10.87 0.32 -3.84
N PHE A 56 11.14 -0.50 -4.86
CA PHE A 56 12.48 -0.64 -5.43
C PHE A 56 13.03 0.71 -5.95
N TYR A 57 12.17 1.51 -6.60
CA TYR A 57 12.52 2.85 -7.05
C TYR A 57 12.84 3.81 -5.89
N LEU A 58 12.11 3.72 -4.77
CA LEU A 58 12.44 4.50 -3.57
C LEU A 58 13.80 4.06 -2.98
N SER A 59 14.05 2.75 -2.92
CA SER A 59 15.30 2.18 -2.40
C SER A 59 16.52 2.53 -3.28
N ALA A 60 16.32 2.77 -4.57
CA ALA A 60 17.37 3.25 -5.48
C ALA A 60 17.81 4.71 -5.21
N GLN A 61 17.02 5.50 -4.48
CA GLN A 61 17.31 6.91 -4.26
C GLN A 61 18.08 7.13 -2.96
N ALA A 62 19.37 7.46 -3.00
CA ALA A 62 20.16 7.75 -1.79
C ALA A 62 19.73 9.01 -1.03
N ASN A 63 19.24 10.03 -1.75
CA ASN A 63 18.99 11.36 -1.19
C ASN A 63 17.55 11.57 -0.68
N LEU A 64 16.71 10.53 -0.76
CA LEU A 64 15.32 10.63 -0.34
C LEU A 64 15.22 10.30 1.16
N SER A 65 15.22 11.35 1.99
CA SER A 65 14.98 11.26 3.43
C SER A 65 13.56 11.69 3.76
N VAL A 66 12.91 11.02 4.72
CA VAL A 66 11.64 11.47 5.29
C VAL A 66 11.85 12.81 6.01
N PRO A 67 11.24 13.92 5.58
CA PRO A 67 11.50 15.22 6.19
C PRO A 67 10.94 15.25 7.63
N SER A 68 11.85 15.26 8.60
CA SER A 68 11.53 15.31 10.04
C SER A 68 10.84 16.62 10.47
N SER A 69 10.81 17.63 9.59
CA SER A 69 10.05 18.87 9.77
C SER A 69 8.54 18.68 9.79
N TYR A 70 8.00 17.65 9.13
CA TYR A 70 6.55 17.39 9.11
C TYR A 70 5.98 16.99 10.48
N PHE A 71 6.82 16.51 11.40
CA PHE A 71 6.40 16.14 12.75
C PHE A 71 6.66 17.24 13.79
N LYS A 72 7.32 18.34 13.41
CA LYS A 72 7.48 19.54 14.26
C LYS A 72 6.25 20.45 14.19
N ILE A 73 5.05 19.87 14.36
CA ILE A 73 3.80 20.63 14.39
C ILE A 73 3.55 21.03 15.86
N PRO A 74 3.23 22.30 16.17
CA PRO A 74 2.95 22.75 17.54
C PRO A 74 2.01 21.84 18.34
N ILE A 75 1.01 21.30 17.67
CA ILE A 75 0.03 20.36 18.24
C ILE A 75 0.67 19.07 18.79
N MET A 76 1.79 18.60 18.24
CA MET A 76 2.47 17.40 18.75
C MET A 76 3.09 17.63 20.13
N TYR A 77 3.61 18.84 20.38
CA TYR A 77 4.15 19.20 21.70
C TYR A 77 3.03 19.33 22.73
N GLU A 78 1.90 19.94 22.37
CA GLU A 78 0.74 20.02 23.26
C GLU A 78 0.17 18.63 23.58
N LEU A 79 0.09 17.73 22.60
CA LEU A 79 -0.35 16.35 22.82
C LEU A 79 0.62 15.57 23.70
N ALA A 80 1.94 15.81 23.57
CA ALA A 80 2.94 15.20 24.43
C ALA A 80 2.80 15.66 25.88
N ASP A 81 2.55 16.96 26.12
CA ASP A 81 2.31 17.50 27.46
C ASP A 81 1.03 16.92 28.09
N ILE A 82 -0.05 16.79 27.31
CA ILE A 82 -1.27 16.11 27.74
C ILE A 82 -0.97 14.65 28.10
N ALA A 83 -0.29 13.90 27.23
CA ALA A 83 0.07 12.51 27.50
C ALA A 83 0.91 12.37 28.78
N LYS A 84 1.85 13.30 29.01
CA LYS A 84 2.68 13.33 30.22
C LYS A 84 1.85 13.57 31.47
N SER A 85 0.93 14.53 31.43
CA SER A 85 -0.01 14.80 32.54
C SER A 85 -0.93 13.61 32.85
N LEU A 86 -1.22 12.76 31.86
CA LEU A 86 -1.99 11.53 32.01
C LEU A 86 -1.14 10.34 32.48
N GLY A 87 0.17 10.53 32.71
CA GLY A 87 1.10 9.47 33.11
C GLY A 87 1.48 8.51 31.97
N LEU A 88 1.20 8.88 30.71
CA LEU A 88 1.46 8.06 29.52
C LEU A 88 2.89 8.26 28.98
N ASN A 89 3.89 8.33 29.87
CA ASN A 89 5.29 8.57 29.47
C ASN A 89 5.79 7.55 28.45
N PHE A 90 5.36 6.29 28.56
CA PHE A 90 5.71 5.24 27.61
C PHE A 90 5.28 5.56 26.16
N VAL A 91 4.16 6.27 25.97
CA VAL A 91 3.68 6.66 24.64
C VAL A 91 4.61 7.72 24.03
N ILE A 92 5.08 8.64 24.88
CA ILE A 92 6.02 9.69 24.48
C ILE A 92 7.35 9.07 24.09
N ASP A 93 7.87 8.13 24.87
CA ASP A 93 9.13 7.43 24.57
C ASP A 93 9.05 6.68 23.23
N ILE A 94 7.92 6.00 22.96
CA ILE A 94 7.69 5.32 21.68
C ILE A 94 7.62 6.33 20.53
N ALA A 95 6.91 7.44 20.71
CA ALA A 95 6.75 8.47 19.68
C ALA A 95 8.09 9.16 19.36
N GLU A 96 8.89 9.46 20.38
CA GLU A 96 10.23 10.03 20.23
C GLU A 96 11.17 9.05 19.51
N TYR A 97 11.15 7.77 19.90
CA TYR A 97 11.92 6.74 19.20
C TYR A 97 11.52 6.61 17.72
N ALA A 98 10.21 6.60 17.44
CA ALA A 98 9.69 6.56 16.07
C ALA A 98 10.08 7.80 15.27
N TYR A 99 10.10 8.98 15.90
CA TYR A 99 10.54 10.23 15.27
C TYR A 99 12.04 10.20 14.93
N MET A 100 12.88 9.66 15.82
CA MET A 100 14.32 9.51 15.55
C MET A 100 14.63 8.49 14.45
N HIS A 101 13.74 7.51 14.23
CA HIS A 101 13.92 6.41 13.27
C HIS A 101 12.84 6.41 12.18
N MET A 102 12.52 7.59 11.66
CA MET A 102 11.45 7.81 10.66
C MET A 102 11.61 6.97 9.39
N ASP A 103 12.84 6.67 9.00
CA ASP A 103 13.16 5.78 7.89
C ASP A 103 12.69 4.34 8.16
N LYS A 104 12.89 3.83 9.38
CA LYS A 104 12.43 2.49 9.79
C LYS A 104 10.91 2.44 9.84
N VAL A 105 10.28 3.52 10.31
CA VAL A 105 8.82 3.68 10.28
C VAL A 105 8.31 3.66 8.84
N ALA A 106 8.97 4.35 7.91
CA ALA A 106 8.61 4.34 6.50
C ALA A 106 8.73 2.93 5.88
N HIS A 107 9.83 2.22 6.14
CA HIS A 107 10.03 0.82 5.75
C HIS A 107 8.89 -0.07 6.24
N MET A 108 8.56 0.01 7.53
CA MET A 108 7.43 -0.71 8.12
C MET A 108 6.10 -0.42 7.39
N PHE A 109 5.80 0.84 7.05
CA PHE A 109 4.56 1.18 6.33
C PHE A 109 4.55 0.74 4.86
N LEU A 110 5.69 0.84 4.16
CA LEU A 110 5.83 0.38 2.78
C LEU A 110 5.60 -1.14 2.71
N TYR A 111 6.26 -1.89 3.58
CA TYR A 111 6.13 -3.34 3.59
C TYR A 111 4.82 -3.83 4.21
N PHE A 112 4.19 -3.04 5.07
CA PHE A 112 2.78 -3.25 5.43
C PHE A 112 1.87 -3.19 4.19
N GLY A 113 2.02 -2.15 3.36
CA GLY A 113 1.27 -2.01 2.11
C GLY A 113 1.52 -3.17 1.14
N LEU A 114 2.78 -3.59 1.01
CA LEU A 114 3.16 -4.75 0.20
C LEU A 114 2.53 -6.03 0.75
N GLY A 115 2.55 -6.24 2.07
CA GLY A 115 1.95 -7.38 2.74
C GLY A 115 0.44 -7.47 2.54
N VAL A 116 -0.25 -6.32 2.49
CA VAL A 116 -1.68 -6.26 2.14
C VAL A 116 -1.92 -6.69 0.70
N LEU A 117 -1.16 -6.14 -0.25
CA LEU A 117 -1.32 -6.46 -1.68
C LEU A 117 -0.97 -7.92 -1.99
N LEU A 118 0.10 -8.45 -1.40
CA LEU A 118 0.47 -9.86 -1.52
C LEU A 118 -0.64 -10.77 -0.96
N HIS A 119 -1.16 -10.47 0.23
CA HIS A 119 -2.26 -11.25 0.82
C HIS A 119 -3.47 -11.28 -0.11
N LEU A 120 -3.92 -10.10 -0.58
CA LEU A 120 -5.07 -10.00 -1.48
C LEU A 120 -4.84 -10.75 -2.79
N THR A 121 -3.63 -10.66 -3.36
CA THR A 121 -3.24 -11.37 -4.57
C THR A 121 -3.35 -12.88 -4.39
N PHE A 122 -2.75 -13.44 -3.33
CA PHE A 122 -2.81 -14.89 -3.09
C PHE A 122 -4.21 -15.36 -2.69
N GLN A 123 -4.95 -14.56 -1.92
CA GLN A 123 -6.32 -14.88 -1.53
C GLN A 123 -7.28 -14.96 -2.74
N ASN A 124 -7.03 -14.18 -3.80
CA ASN A 124 -7.82 -14.19 -5.03
C ASN A 124 -7.20 -15.09 -6.13
N SER A 125 -6.20 -15.93 -5.78
CA SER A 125 -5.65 -16.91 -6.72
C SER A 125 -6.61 -18.07 -6.96
N ASP A 126 -6.61 -18.60 -8.20
CA ASP A 126 -7.31 -19.83 -8.55
C ASP A 126 -6.71 -21.06 -7.84
N ASN A 127 -5.43 -20.98 -7.47
CA ASN A 127 -4.72 -22.05 -6.77
C ASN A 127 -5.16 -22.13 -5.30
N VAL A 128 -5.73 -23.27 -4.92
CA VAL A 128 -6.23 -23.54 -3.56
C VAL A 128 -5.13 -23.44 -2.50
N PHE A 129 -3.91 -23.90 -2.81
CA PHE A 129 -2.78 -23.82 -1.90
C PHE A 129 -2.38 -22.37 -1.62
N LEU A 130 -2.23 -21.56 -2.68
CA LEU A 130 -1.89 -20.14 -2.54
C LEU A 130 -2.94 -19.39 -1.72
N ARG A 131 -4.22 -19.66 -1.98
CA ARG A 131 -5.31 -19.04 -1.23
C ARG A 131 -5.35 -19.47 0.24
N LYS A 132 -5.14 -20.76 0.52
CA LYS A 132 -5.16 -21.32 1.88
C LYS A 132 -4.02 -20.77 2.74
N TYR A 133 -2.83 -20.62 2.15
CA TYR A 133 -1.63 -20.17 2.86
C TYR A 133 -1.24 -18.72 2.53
N ALA A 134 -2.20 -17.91 2.04
CA ALA A 134 -1.96 -16.55 1.57
C ALA A 134 -1.17 -15.68 2.56
N ALA A 135 -1.51 -15.75 3.85
CA ALA A 135 -0.81 -14.98 4.89
C ALA A 135 0.66 -15.38 5.05
N ILE A 136 0.95 -16.68 5.11
CA ILE A 136 2.32 -17.18 5.28
C ILE A 136 3.14 -16.89 4.02
N ILE A 137 2.57 -17.15 2.84
CA ILE A 137 3.23 -16.91 1.56
C ILE A 137 3.52 -15.42 1.36
N ALA A 138 2.60 -14.54 1.75
CA ALA A 138 2.79 -13.09 1.69
C ALA A 138 3.98 -12.63 2.56
N VAL A 139 4.11 -13.15 3.79
CA VAL A 139 5.25 -12.82 4.66
C VAL A 139 6.55 -13.38 4.09
N VAL A 140 6.57 -14.65 3.68
CA VAL A 140 7.79 -15.30 3.15
C VAL A 140 8.29 -14.58 1.90
N LEU A 141 7.41 -14.33 0.92
CA LEU A 141 7.80 -13.63 -0.30
C LEU A 141 8.14 -12.16 -0.05
N GLY A 142 7.42 -11.49 0.86
CA GLY A 142 7.74 -10.13 1.26
C GLY A 142 9.11 -10.01 1.92
N VAL A 143 9.50 -10.96 2.78
CA VAL A 143 10.82 -10.97 3.41
C VAL A 143 11.91 -11.25 2.39
N PHE A 144 11.71 -12.21 1.47
CA PHE A 144 12.67 -12.42 0.38
C PHE A 144 12.82 -11.19 -0.51
N TYR A 145 11.72 -10.48 -0.76
CA TYR A 145 11.74 -9.21 -1.46
C TYR A 145 12.56 -8.16 -0.68
N GLY A 146 12.33 -8.02 0.63
CA GLY A 146 13.12 -7.14 1.50
C GLY A 146 14.62 -7.46 1.52
N ILE A 147 14.98 -8.74 1.59
CA ILE A 147 16.39 -9.17 1.47
C ILE A 147 16.97 -8.74 0.11
N SER A 148 16.20 -8.88 -0.97
CA SER A 148 16.66 -8.46 -2.30
C SER A 148 16.81 -6.95 -2.42
N ASP A 149 15.94 -6.18 -1.74
CA ASP A 149 15.98 -4.72 -1.73
C ASP A 149 17.20 -4.20 -0.96
N GLU A 150 17.45 -4.75 0.23
CA GLU A 150 18.66 -4.47 1.02
C GLU A 150 19.95 -4.83 0.28
N PHE A 151 19.95 -5.98 -0.39
CA PHE A 151 21.06 -6.37 -1.26
C PHE A 151 21.25 -5.37 -2.41
N HIS A 152 20.18 -4.92 -3.06
CA HIS A 152 20.24 -3.89 -4.09
C HIS A 152 20.78 -2.55 -3.55
N GLN A 153 20.32 -2.11 -2.38
CA GLN A 153 20.80 -0.88 -1.74
C GLN A 153 22.31 -0.91 -1.47
N SER A 154 22.90 -2.09 -1.22
CA SER A 154 24.35 -2.23 -1.05
C SER A 154 25.17 -1.81 -2.27
N PHE A 155 24.56 -1.75 -3.46
CA PHE A 155 25.19 -1.28 -4.69
C PHE A 155 24.90 0.19 -5.01
N VAL A 156 24.04 0.86 -4.24
CA VAL A 156 23.65 2.25 -4.46
C VAL A 156 24.62 3.17 -3.70
N PRO A 157 25.42 4.01 -4.38
CA PRO A 157 26.36 4.92 -3.71
C PRO A 157 25.63 5.86 -2.76
N GLY A 158 26.09 5.93 -1.50
CA GLY A 158 25.47 6.77 -0.47
C GLY A 158 24.27 6.14 0.24
N ARG A 159 23.89 4.89 -0.09
CA ARG A 159 22.97 4.07 0.72
C ARG A 159 23.75 3.06 1.56
N THR A 160 23.18 2.73 2.72
CA THR A 160 23.70 1.72 3.63
C THR A 160 22.62 0.66 3.83
N SER A 161 22.93 -0.59 3.47
CA SER A 161 22.06 -1.71 3.83
C SER A 161 22.06 -1.90 5.35
N SER A 162 20.88 -2.18 5.90
CA SER A 162 20.60 -2.21 7.33
C SER A 162 19.72 -3.39 7.68
N VAL A 163 20.22 -4.27 8.56
CA VAL A 163 19.41 -5.37 9.12
C VAL A 163 18.18 -4.82 9.87
N TYR A 164 18.25 -3.61 10.41
CA TYR A 164 17.11 -2.97 11.08
C TYR A 164 16.00 -2.57 10.10
N ASP A 165 16.35 -2.26 8.85
CA ASP A 165 15.37 -1.93 7.82
C ASP A 165 14.65 -3.22 7.38
N LEU A 166 15.40 -4.32 7.19
CA LEU A 166 14.81 -5.64 6.97
C LEU A 166 13.91 -6.10 8.13
N MET A 167 14.27 -5.79 9.38
CA MET A 167 13.42 -6.08 10.53
C MET A 167 12.13 -5.25 10.50
N ALA A 168 12.23 -3.94 10.18
CA ALA A 168 11.07 -3.07 10.04
C ALA A 168 10.14 -3.55 8.92
N ASP A 169 10.70 -3.99 7.80
CA ASP A 169 9.97 -4.60 6.69
C ASP A 169 9.20 -5.84 7.12
N GLY A 170 9.87 -6.76 7.83
CA GLY A 170 9.27 -7.96 8.39
C GLY A 170 8.14 -7.67 9.38
N ILE A 171 8.30 -6.64 10.22
CA ILE A 171 7.25 -6.17 11.15
C ILE A 171 6.04 -5.67 10.36
N GLY A 172 6.25 -4.84 9.35
CA GLY A 172 5.18 -4.32 8.47
C GLY A 172 4.37 -5.43 7.82
N LEU A 173 5.06 -6.40 7.20
CA LEU A 173 4.44 -7.58 6.58
C LEU A 173 3.59 -8.37 7.58
N THR A 174 4.12 -8.58 8.79
CA THR A 174 3.48 -9.37 9.85
C THR A 174 2.25 -8.65 10.39
N ILE A 175 2.33 -7.35 10.65
CA ILE A 175 1.19 -6.53 11.09
C ILE A 175 0.04 -6.63 10.08
N ALA A 176 0.33 -6.55 8.78
CA ALA A 176 -0.68 -6.71 7.74
C ALA A 176 -1.44 -8.04 7.89
N GLN A 177 -0.73 -9.15 8.11
CA GLN A 177 -1.36 -10.47 8.26
C GLN A 177 -2.15 -10.60 9.58
N ILE A 178 -1.65 -10.03 10.67
CA ILE A 178 -2.37 -10.01 11.96
C ILE A 178 -3.72 -9.31 11.79
N ILE A 179 -3.76 -8.17 11.10
CA ILE A 179 -5.01 -7.45 10.83
C ILE A 179 -5.99 -8.35 10.05
N PHE A 180 -5.55 -9.03 8.99
CA PHE A 180 -6.42 -9.97 8.26
C PHE A 180 -6.97 -11.08 9.14
N VAL A 181 -6.13 -11.67 10.00
CA VAL A 181 -6.58 -12.71 10.95
C VAL A 181 -7.64 -12.16 11.90
N ILE A 182 -7.42 -10.98 12.50
CA ILE A 182 -8.38 -10.33 13.39
C ILE A 182 -9.71 -10.09 12.66
N LEU A 183 -9.67 -9.56 11.43
CA LEU A 183 -10.88 -9.31 10.63
C LEU A 183 -11.65 -10.60 10.33
N ILE A 184 -10.94 -11.69 10.01
CA ILE A 184 -11.55 -13.01 9.80
C ILE A 184 -12.23 -13.49 11.09
N LEU A 185 -11.56 -13.41 12.24
CA LEU A 185 -12.12 -13.82 13.54
C LEU A 185 -13.37 -13.01 13.92
N ILE A 186 -13.35 -11.69 13.69
CA ILE A 186 -14.51 -10.82 13.91
C ILE A 186 -15.68 -11.24 13.02
N ASN A 187 -15.43 -11.51 11.74
CA ASN A 187 -16.47 -11.92 10.79
C ASN A 187 -17.06 -13.29 11.13
N LEU A 188 -16.24 -14.27 11.54
CA LEU A 188 -16.70 -15.58 12.00
C LEU A 188 -17.58 -15.45 13.26
N ARG A 189 -17.18 -14.61 14.22
CA ARG A 189 -17.97 -14.35 15.43
C ARG A 189 -19.32 -13.69 15.11
N ARG A 190 -19.35 -12.74 14.16
CA ARG A 190 -20.58 -12.09 13.70
C ARG A 190 -21.53 -13.08 13.02
N LYS A 191 -21.01 -13.98 12.16
CA LYS A 191 -21.81 -15.00 11.48
C LYS A 191 -22.46 -15.97 12.47
N LYS A 192 -21.68 -16.51 13.42
CA LYS A 192 -22.20 -17.39 14.49
C LYS A 192 -23.31 -16.73 15.32
N LYS A 193 -23.21 -15.43 15.63
CA LYS A 193 -24.25 -14.67 16.36
C LYS A 193 -25.51 -14.40 15.52
N LYS A 194 -25.40 -14.39 14.19
CA LYS A 194 -26.55 -14.26 13.29
C LYS A 194 -27.30 -15.59 13.20
N ASP A 195 -26.57 -16.67 12.91
CA ASP A 195 -27.14 -18.01 12.79
C ASP A 195 -27.85 -18.43 14.11
N GLY A 196 -27.23 -18.15 15.27
CA GLY A 196 -27.84 -18.45 16.58
C GLY A 196 -29.12 -17.65 16.91
N ARG A 197 -29.31 -16.46 16.31
CA ARG A 197 -30.53 -15.65 16.46
C ARG A 197 -31.65 -16.09 15.52
N GLU A 198 -31.31 -16.68 14.37
CA GLU A 198 -32.28 -17.26 13.44
C GLU A 198 -32.79 -18.62 13.92
N THR A 199 -31.95 -19.42 14.60
CA THR A 199 -32.36 -20.74 15.14
C THR A 199 -33.18 -20.69 16.44
N TYR A 200 -33.08 -19.61 17.22
CA TYR A 200 -33.88 -19.41 18.44
C TYR A 200 -34.43 -17.98 18.44
N PRO A 201 -35.50 -17.69 17.67
CA PRO A 201 -36.15 -16.39 17.73
C PRO A 201 -36.65 -16.19 19.16
N ALA A 202 -36.26 -15.07 19.79
CA ALA A 202 -36.70 -14.73 21.14
C ALA A 202 -38.23 -14.81 21.21
N GLU A 203 -38.75 -15.72 22.05
CA GLU A 203 -40.18 -15.80 22.36
C GLU A 203 -40.64 -14.44 22.87
N LYS A 204 -41.64 -13.86 22.20
CA LYS A 204 -42.29 -12.61 22.58
C LYS A 204 -43.38 -12.88 23.59
#